data_AF-A0A816HRJ6-F1
#
_entry.id   AF-A0A816HRJ6-F1
#
_cell.length_a   1.000
_cell.length_b   1.000
_cell.length_c   1.000
_cell.angle_alpha   90.00
_cell.angle_beta   90.00
_cell.angle_gamma   90.00
#
_symmetry.space_group_name_H-M   'P 1'
#
loop_
_entity.id
_entity.type
_entity.pdbx_description
1 polymer ?
#
loop_
_entity_poly.entity_id
_entity_poly.type
_entity_poly.pdbx_seq_one_letter_code
_entity_poly.pdbx_strand_id
1 'polypeptide(L)'
;FFLLGAPEQTLKIFHEALTELCFELYPNHRAIEKELFVRVSNCLQNDNIRDLRVEHLNKLIGISGVVTTSTGVLPQLSVIKFNCQKCGFTLGPFTQNQENEIKPGSCPECQSNGPFELNMEETLYRNYQRISIQESPGTVPPGRIPRSKEILLLGDLCDTCRPGDEI
;
A
#
# COMPACT_ATOMS: atom_id res chain seq x y z
N PHE A 1 -20.27 -0.27 -10.87
CA PHE A 1 -20.82 -1.18 -9.85
C PHE A 1 -19.75 -2.09 -9.22
N PHE A 2 -18.94 -2.83 -9.99
CA PHE A 2 -17.95 -3.77 -9.43
C PHE A 2 -16.81 -3.14 -8.61
N LEU A 3 -16.28 -1.98 -9.04
CA LEU A 3 -15.15 -1.31 -8.38
C LEU A 3 -15.41 -1.00 -6.90
N LEU A 4 -16.63 -0.56 -6.54
CA LEU A 4 -16.94 -0.18 -5.15
C LEU A 4 -17.10 -1.40 -4.23
N GLY A 5 -17.48 -2.56 -4.77
CA GLY A 5 -17.74 -3.78 -4.00
C GLY A 5 -16.50 -4.66 -3.80
N ALA A 6 -15.58 -4.67 -4.76
CA ALA A 6 -14.35 -5.45 -4.70
C ALA A 6 -13.17 -4.63 -5.29
N PRO A 7 -12.76 -3.54 -4.62
CA PRO A 7 -11.77 -2.61 -5.18
C PRO A 7 -10.39 -3.23 -5.33
N GLU A 8 -9.95 -4.06 -4.38
CA GLU A 8 -8.62 -4.66 -4.41
C GLU A 8 -8.40 -5.51 -5.67
N GLN A 9 -9.33 -6.41 -5.98
CA GLN A 9 -9.27 -7.26 -7.16
C GLN A 9 -9.42 -6.44 -8.45
N THR A 10 -10.34 -5.47 -8.45
CA THR A 10 -10.61 -4.64 -9.63
C THR A 10 -9.41 -3.75 -9.98
N LEU A 11 -8.81 -3.10 -8.98
CA LEU A 11 -7.64 -2.25 -9.18
C LEU A 11 -6.43 -3.06 -9.64
N LYS A 12 -6.24 -4.28 -9.12
CA LYS A 12 -5.19 -5.18 -9.60
C LYS A 12 -5.31 -5.45 -11.10
N ILE A 13 -6.51 -5.80 -11.58
CA ILE A 13 -6.75 -6.02 -13.01
C ILE A 13 -6.49 -4.75 -13.83
N PHE A 14 -6.87 -3.58 -13.31
CA PHE A 14 -6.59 -2.30 -13.98
C PHE A 14 -5.11 -1.96 -14.05
N HIS A 15 -4.34 -2.28 -13.00
CA HIS A 15 -2.88 -2.10 -12.99
C HIS A 15 -2.21 -3.00 -14.03
N GLU A 16 -2.61 -4.27 -14.10
CA GLU A 16 -2.11 -5.23 -15.08
C GLU A 16 -2.42 -4.76 -16.51
N ALA A 17 -3.67 -4.42 -16.81
CA ALA A 17 -4.09 -3.96 -18.12
C ALA A 17 -3.39 -2.65 -18.56
N LEU A 18 -3.22 -1.69 -17.63
CA LEU A 18 -2.49 -0.44 -17.92
C LEU A 18 -1.01 -0.74 -18.22
N THR A 19 -0.39 -1.62 -17.44
CA THR A 19 1.02 -1.98 -17.57
C THR A 19 1.27 -2.66 -18.92
N GLU A 20 0.42 -3.62 -19.31
CA GLU A 20 0.49 -4.28 -20.62
C GLU A 20 0.38 -3.28 -21.77
N LEU A 21 -0.67 -2.45 -21.76
CA LEU A 21 -0.90 -1.45 -22.80
C LEU A 21 0.24 -0.42 -22.90
N CYS A 22 0.76 0.02 -21.76
CA CYS A 22 1.86 0.98 -21.73
C CYS A 22 3.14 0.40 -22.36
N PHE A 23 3.43 -0.88 -22.11
CA PHE A 23 4.60 -1.55 -22.69
C PHE A 23 4.42 -1.88 -24.17
N GLU A 24 3.19 -2.10 -24.64
CA GLU A 24 2.91 -2.22 -26.07
C GLU A 24 3.15 -0.90 -26.81
N LEU A 25 2.69 0.22 -26.25
CA LEU A 25 2.85 1.55 -26.86
C LEU A 25 4.26 2.11 -26.71
N TYR A 26 4.90 1.87 -25.57
CA TYR A 26 6.22 2.40 -25.22
C TYR A 26 7.13 1.29 -24.67
N PRO A 27 7.76 0.48 -25.53
CA PRO A 27 8.58 -0.66 -25.10
C PRO A 27 9.75 -0.29 -24.17
N ASN A 28 10.29 0.92 -24.35
CA ASN A 28 11.40 1.43 -23.55
C ASN A 28 11.01 1.78 -22.10
N HIS A 29 9.71 1.95 -21.81
CA HIS A 29 9.24 2.32 -20.47
C HIS A 29 9.51 1.24 -19.41
N ARG A 30 9.65 -0.02 -19.85
CA ARG A 30 9.98 -1.17 -19.01
C ARG A 30 11.34 -1.05 -18.30
N ALA A 31 12.23 -0.20 -18.80
CA ALA A 31 13.52 0.08 -18.17
C ALA A 31 13.41 1.05 -16.99
N ILE A 32 12.34 1.84 -16.92
CA ILE A 32 12.15 2.88 -15.90
C ILE A 32 11.36 2.31 -14.73
N GLU A 33 10.16 1.80 -14.99
CA GLU A 33 9.28 1.21 -14.00
C GLU A 33 8.71 -0.12 -14.49
N LYS A 34 8.61 -1.08 -13.58
CA LYS A 34 8.12 -2.44 -13.88
C LYS A 34 6.61 -2.57 -13.70
N GLU A 35 6.02 -1.72 -12.86
CA GLU A 35 4.61 -1.77 -12.47
C GLU A 35 4.03 -0.36 -12.49
N LEU A 36 2.83 -0.21 -13.06
CA LEU A 36 2.11 1.06 -13.12
C LEU A 36 0.81 0.96 -12.32
N PHE A 37 0.50 2.03 -11.58
CA PHE A 37 -0.69 2.08 -10.73
C PHE A 37 -1.73 3.05 -11.29
N VAL A 38 -2.96 2.56 -11.41
CA VAL A 38 -4.14 3.34 -11.75
C VAL A 38 -4.66 4.05 -10.51
N ARG A 39 -4.99 5.33 -10.64
CA ARG A 39 -5.65 6.11 -9.58
C ARG A 39 -7.09 6.40 -9.97
N VAL A 40 -7.97 6.35 -8.98
CA VAL A 40 -9.38 6.70 -9.15
C VAL A 40 -9.56 8.12 -8.61
N SER A 41 -9.84 9.05 -9.51
CA SER A 41 -10.20 10.42 -9.15
C SER A 41 -11.71 10.56 -9.05
N ASN A 42 -12.16 11.52 -8.22
CA ASN A 42 -13.56 11.89 -8.08
C ASN A 42 -14.49 10.70 -7.73
N CYS A 43 -14.20 10.04 -6.60
CA CYS A 43 -15.06 8.96 -6.12
C CYS A 43 -16.47 9.50 -5.86
N LEU A 44 -17.49 8.86 -6.41
CA LEU A 44 -18.89 9.31 -6.33
C LEU A 44 -19.44 9.32 -4.89
N GLN A 45 -18.77 8.62 -3.97
CA GLN A 45 -19.14 8.55 -2.57
C GLN A 45 -18.04 9.20 -1.71
N ASN A 46 -18.29 10.44 -1.29
CA ASN A 46 -17.49 11.15 -0.30
C ASN A 46 -18.21 11.10 1.04
N ASP A 47 -17.66 10.30 1.96
CA ASP A 47 -18.17 10.12 3.30
C ASP A 47 -17.40 11.01 4.28
N ASN A 48 -18.07 11.51 5.33
CA ASN A 48 -17.34 12.17 6.40
C ASN A 48 -16.58 11.14 7.24
N ILE A 49 -15.43 11.54 7.77
CA ILE A 49 -14.61 10.69 8.66
C ILE A 49 -15.43 10.12 9.84
N ARG A 50 -16.38 10.89 10.36
CA ARG A 50 -17.27 10.46 11.45
C ARG A 50 -18.36 9.49 11.03
N ASP A 51 -18.70 9.39 9.76
CA ASP A 51 -19.77 8.54 9.26
C ASP A 51 -19.27 7.15 8.86
N LEU A 52 -17.96 6.91 8.90
CA LEU A 52 -17.36 5.59 8.67
C LEU A 52 -17.85 4.56 9.70
N ARG A 53 -18.46 3.47 9.20
CA ARG A 53 -19.05 2.34 9.94
C ARG A 53 -18.64 1.00 9.33
N VAL A 54 -19.07 -0.10 9.94
CA VAL A 54 -18.82 -1.50 9.51
C VAL A 54 -19.17 -1.74 8.04
N GLU A 55 -20.20 -1.07 7.52
CA GLU A 55 -20.61 -1.18 6.13
C GLU A 55 -19.57 -0.70 5.10
N HIS A 56 -18.53 0.04 5.53
CA HIS A 56 -17.44 0.55 4.70
C HIS A 56 -16.21 -0.38 4.70
N LEU A 57 -16.23 -1.50 5.44
CA LEU A 57 -15.12 -2.45 5.48
C LEU A 57 -14.85 -3.03 4.09
N ASN A 58 -13.57 -3.04 3.71
CA ASN A 58 -13.06 -3.58 2.44
C ASN A 58 -13.68 -2.96 1.18
N LYS A 59 -14.25 -1.75 1.28
CA LYS A 59 -14.81 -0.99 0.17
C LYS A 59 -13.95 0.22 -0.16
N LEU A 60 -14.09 0.72 -1.39
CA LEU A 60 -13.47 1.97 -1.79
C LEU A 60 -14.30 3.13 -1.25
N ILE A 61 -13.65 4.04 -0.52
CA ILE A 61 -14.28 5.22 0.06
C ILE A 61 -13.49 6.47 -0.32
N GLY A 62 -14.19 7.59 -0.51
CA GLY A 62 -13.60 8.92 -0.52
C GLY A 62 -13.87 9.61 0.82
N ILE A 63 -12.86 10.25 1.39
CA ILE A 63 -12.98 11.06 2.60
C ILE A 63 -12.21 12.37 2.41
N SER A 64 -12.63 13.41 3.12
CA SER A 64 -11.94 14.71 3.15
C SER A 64 -11.59 15.12 4.57
N GLY A 65 -10.48 15.81 4.74
CA GLY A 65 -10.08 16.39 6.02
C GLY A 65 -8.73 17.06 5.99
N VAL A 66 -8.24 17.42 7.18
CA VAL A 66 -6.94 18.09 7.35
C VAL A 66 -5.90 17.10 7.86
N VAL A 67 -4.74 17.06 7.23
CA VAL A 67 -3.61 16.25 7.69
C VAL A 67 -3.06 16.83 8.99
N THR A 68 -3.00 16.02 10.05
CA THR A 68 -2.53 16.44 11.37
C THR A 68 -1.11 16.00 11.66
N THR A 69 -0.79 14.75 11.29
CA THR A 69 0.54 14.17 11.50
C THR A 69 0.95 13.35 10.30
N SER A 70 2.26 13.31 10.05
CA SER A 70 2.88 12.51 9.00
C SER A 70 4.18 11.93 9.56
N THR A 71 4.39 10.62 9.37
CA THR A 71 5.70 10.01 9.63
C THR A 71 6.69 10.41 8.53
N GLY A 72 7.98 10.19 8.78
CA GLY A 72 8.96 10.13 7.69
C GLY A 72 8.65 8.97 6.73
N VAL A 73 9.23 9.04 5.53
CA VAL A 73 9.15 7.95 4.55
C VAL A 73 10.09 6.83 5.00
N LEU A 74 9.53 5.64 5.21
CA LEU A 74 10.26 4.45 5.64
C LEU A 74 10.22 3.39 4.54
N PRO A 75 11.29 2.60 4.38
CA PRO A 75 11.26 1.45 3.47
C PRO A 75 10.45 0.30 4.09
N GLN A 76 9.44 -0.18 3.37
CA GLN A 76 8.68 -1.38 3.70
C GLN A 76 9.05 -2.53 2.76
N LEU A 77 9.18 -3.74 3.30
CA LEU A 77 9.38 -4.95 2.52
C LEU A 77 8.18 -5.21 1.60
N SER A 78 8.45 -5.42 0.31
CA SER A 78 7.42 -5.76 -0.70
C SER A 78 7.57 -7.20 -1.18
N VAL A 79 8.71 -7.52 -1.80
CA VAL A 79 9.04 -8.88 -2.23
C VAL A 79 10.30 -9.30 -1.50
N ILE A 80 10.15 -10.24 -0.58
CA ILE A 80 11.21 -10.71 0.29
C ILE A 80 11.85 -11.96 -0.29
N LYS A 81 13.18 -12.02 -0.21
CA LYS A 81 13.94 -13.24 -0.40
C LYS A 81 14.79 -13.52 0.84
N PHE A 82 15.01 -14.80 1.12
CA PHE A 82 15.79 -15.25 2.27
C PHE A 82 16.96 -16.11 1.81
N ASN A 83 18.10 -16.03 2.48
CA ASN A 83 19.23 -16.93 2.27
C ASN A 83 19.24 -18.01 3.36
N CYS A 84 19.35 -19.27 2.96
CA CYS A 84 19.55 -20.37 3.89
C CYS A 84 21.01 -20.40 4.37
N GLN A 85 21.22 -20.28 5.68
CA GLN A 85 22.57 -20.24 6.26
C GLN A 85 23.32 -21.58 6.20
N LYS A 86 22.62 -22.70 5.93
CA LYS A 86 23.25 -24.02 5.86
C LYS A 86 23.82 -24.36 4.49
N CYS A 87 23.13 -23.97 3.42
CA CYS A 87 23.52 -24.30 2.05
C CYS A 87 23.78 -23.08 1.16
N GLY A 88 23.53 -21.86 1.65
CA GLY A 88 23.67 -20.62 0.87
C GLY A 88 22.58 -20.40 -0.18
N PHE A 89 21.59 -21.29 -0.29
CA PHE A 89 20.52 -21.18 -1.28
C PHE A 89 19.54 -20.04 -0.97
N THR A 90 19.15 -19.27 -1.98
CA THR A 90 18.18 -18.17 -1.87
C THR A 90 16.75 -18.66 -2.10
N LEU A 91 15.91 -18.45 -1.10
CA LEU A 91 14.49 -18.79 -1.02
C LEU A 91 13.63 -17.59 -1.42
N GLY A 92 12.51 -17.88 -2.08
CA GLY A 92 11.53 -16.89 -2.48
C GLY A 92 11.29 -16.92 -3.98
N PRO A 93 10.57 -15.93 -4.54
CA PRO A 93 10.08 -14.71 -3.88
C PRO A 93 8.87 -14.92 -2.95
N PHE A 94 8.81 -14.19 -1.84
CA PHE A 94 7.64 -14.12 -0.95
C PHE A 94 7.06 -12.69 -0.95
N THR A 95 5.75 -12.54 -1.14
CA THR A 95 5.08 -11.23 -1.16
C THR A 95 4.57 -10.84 0.22
N GLN A 96 5.16 -9.81 0.83
CA GLN A 96 4.82 -9.37 2.18
C GLN A 96 3.50 -8.60 2.22
N ASN A 97 2.50 -9.17 2.91
CA ASN A 97 1.25 -8.48 3.21
C ASN A 97 1.39 -7.65 4.50
N GLN A 98 0.55 -6.63 4.66
CA GLN A 98 0.62 -5.72 5.82
C GLN A 98 0.25 -6.39 7.15
N GLU A 99 -0.47 -7.52 7.09
CA GLU A 99 -1.07 -8.15 8.27
C GLU A 99 -0.15 -9.16 8.97
N ASN A 100 0.71 -9.87 8.23
CA ASN A 100 1.47 -11.01 8.77
C ASN A 100 2.93 -11.03 8.27
N GLU A 101 3.87 -11.23 9.20
CA GLU A 101 5.28 -11.49 8.88
C GLU A 101 5.42 -12.83 8.17
N ILE A 102 6.00 -12.84 6.97
CA ILE A 102 6.23 -14.08 6.23
C ILE A 102 7.54 -14.71 6.68
N LYS A 103 7.44 -15.96 7.14
CA LYS A 103 8.59 -16.80 7.46
C LYS A 103 8.66 -17.95 6.45
N PRO A 104 9.82 -18.20 5.83
CA PRO A 104 9.98 -19.35 4.96
C PRO A 104 9.80 -20.64 5.77
N GLY A 105 9.25 -21.67 5.12
CA GLY A 105 9.09 -23.00 5.71
C GLY A 105 10.41 -23.77 5.72
N SER A 106 10.50 -24.82 4.90
CA SER A 106 11.72 -25.61 4.71
C SER A 106 12.50 -25.16 3.47
N CYS A 107 13.82 -25.31 3.51
CA CYS A 107 14.66 -25.10 2.34
C CYS A 107 14.47 -26.23 1.33
N PRO A 108 14.19 -25.95 0.04
CA PRO A 108 14.02 -26.99 -0.97
C PRO A 108 15.32 -27.77 -1.24
N GLU A 109 16.48 -27.13 -1.06
CA GLU A 109 17.79 -27.73 -1.38
C GLU A 109 18.31 -28.65 -0.27
N CYS A 110 18.29 -28.19 0.98
CA CYS A 110 18.89 -28.91 2.12
C CYS A 110 17.86 -29.43 3.12
N GLN A 111 16.55 -29.23 2.86
CA GLN A 111 15.43 -29.60 3.73
C GLN A 111 15.55 -29.05 5.16
N SER A 112 16.40 -28.04 5.37
CA SER A 112 16.55 -27.42 6.67
C SER A 112 15.41 -26.44 6.94
N ASN A 113 14.96 -26.38 8.19
CA ASN A 113 13.93 -25.44 8.64
C ASN A 113 14.55 -24.12 9.16
N GLY A 114 15.75 -23.78 8.71
CA GLY A 114 16.49 -22.59 9.13
C GLY A 114 17.84 -22.89 9.80
N PRO A 115 18.60 -21.85 10.18
CA PRO A 115 18.19 -20.44 10.17
C PRO A 115 18.21 -19.81 8.77
N PHE A 116 17.29 -18.86 8.56
CA PHE A 116 17.16 -18.08 7.33
C PHE A 116 17.42 -16.61 7.64
N GLU A 117 18.20 -15.95 6.79
CA GLU A 117 18.47 -14.51 6.89
C GLU A 117 17.88 -13.78 5.69
N LEU A 118 17.47 -12.52 5.89
CA LEU A 118 16.92 -11.72 4.81
C LEU A 118 18.02 -11.36 3.80
N ASN A 119 17.78 -11.65 2.52
CA ASN A 119 18.68 -11.23 1.46
C ASN A 119 18.38 -9.77 1.10
N MET A 120 19.20 -8.85 1.61
CA MET A 120 19.03 -7.41 1.39
C MET A 120 19.26 -6.99 -0.07
N GLU A 121 20.03 -7.75 -0.85
CA GLU A 121 20.41 -7.40 -2.22
C GLU A 121 19.27 -7.71 -3.22
N GLU A 122 18.59 -8.83 -3.04
CA GLU A 122 17.53 -9.27 -3.94
C GLU A 122 16.11 -8.98 -3.45
N THR A 123 15.97 -8.44 -2.23
CA THR A 123 14.67 -8.03 -1.66
C THR A 123 14.24 -6.69 -2.26
N LEU A 124 12.98 -6.61 -2.68
CA LEU A 124 12.37 -5.37 -3.15
C LEU A 124 11.69 -4.65 -2.01
N TYR A 125 12.00 -3.36 -1.89
CA TYR A 125 11.41 -2.44 -0.93
C TYR A 125 10.45 -1.48 -1.64
N ARG A 126 9.45 -1.01 -0.91
CA ARG A 126 8.57 0.07 -1.33
C ARG A 126 8.53 1.17 -0.27
N ASN A 127 8.30 2.40 -0.70
CA ASN A 127 8.11 3.51 0.22
C ASN A 127 6.81 3.33 1.00
N TYR A 128 6.86 3.65 2.29
CA TYR A 128 5.74 3.59 3.22
C TYR A 128 5.72 4.86 4.07
N GLN A 129 4.55 5.46 4.19
CA GLN A 129 4.34 6.60 5.06
C GLN A 129 2.97 6.48 5.72
N ARG A 130 2.90 6.82 7.02
CA ARG A 130 1.65 6.85 7.77
C ARG A 130 1.28 8.30 8.06
N ILE A 131 0.03 8.65 7.79
CA ILE A 131 -0.54 9.97 8.09
C ILE A 131 -1.78 9.82 8.97
N SER A 132 -2.14 10.89 9.67
CA SER A 132 -3.41 11.01 10.40
C SER A 132 -4.21 12.17 9.83
N ILE A 133 -5.39 11.90 9.29
CA ILE A 133 -6.33 12.93 8.83
C ILE A 133 -7.39 13.14 9.91
N GLN A 134 -7.73 14.40 10.14
CA GLN A 134 -8.79 14.82 11.04
C GLN A 134 -9.91 15.53 10.26
N GLU A 135 -11.13 15.48 10.79
CA GLU A 135 -12.25 16.29 10.27
C GLU A 135 -11.87 17.77 10.16
N SER A 136 -12.23 18.41 9.04
CA SER A 136 -12.06 19.85 8.85
C SER A 136 -12.83 20.61 9.95
N PRO A 137 -12.26 21.65 10.57
CA PRO A 137 -12.91 22.37 11.67
C PRO A 137 -14.32 22.89 11.35
N GLY A 138 -14.58 23.24 10.08
CA GLY A 138 -15.88 23.74 9.62
C GLY A 138 -16.98 22.68 9.51
N THR A 139 -16.64 21.39 9.40
CA THR A 139 -17.63 20.30 9.28
C THR A 139 -17.99 19.67 10.62
N VAL A 140 -17.24 20.00 11.68
CA VAL A 140 -17.43 19.42 13.01
C VAL A 140 -18.66 20.06 13.70
N PRO A 141 -19.62 19.25 14.16
CA PRO A 141 -20.77 19.75 14.93
C PRO A 141 -20.35 20.46 16.22
N PRO A 142 -21.04 21.56 16.59
CA PRO A 142 -20.70 22.33 17.79
C PRO A 142 -20.78 21.46 19.06
N GLY A 143 -19.82 21.66 19.95
CA GLY A 143 -19.73 20.94 21.22
C GLY A 143 -19.23 19.48 21.11
N ARG A 144 -18.72 19.05 19.95
CA ARG A 144 -18.12 17.73 19.77
C ARG A 144 -16.64 17.82 19.42
N ILE A 145 -15.89 16.79 19.84
CA ILE A 145 -14.47 16.64 19.52
C ILE A 145 -14.35 16.13 18.08
N PRO A 146 -13.43 16.69 17.26
CA PRO A 146 -13.16 16.19 15.92
C PRO A 146 -12.60 14.76 15.96
N ARG A 147 -13.01 13.93 15.02
CA ARG A 147 -12.49 12.57 14.86
C ARG A 147 -11.32 12.55 13.89
N SER A 148 -10.40 11.61 14.11
CA SER A 148 -9.27 11.35 13.23
C SER A 148 -9.22 9.89 12.78
N LYS A 149 -8.52 9.66 11.67
CA LYS A 149 -8.23 8.35 11.10
C LYS A 149 -6.79 8.28 10.61
N GLU A 150 -6.16 7.14 10.85
CA GLU A 150 -4.84 6.83 10.29
C GLU A 150 -4.99 6.28 8.88
N ILE A 151 -4.10 6.72 7.98
CA ILE A 151 -4.07 6.35 6.57
C ILE A 151 -2.65 6.00 6.20
N LEU A 152 -2.51 5.00 5.33
CA LEU A 152 -1.24 4.51 4.83
C LEU A 152 -1.06 4.97 3.39
N LEU A 153 0.03 5.68 3.12
CA LEU A 153 0.49 6.05 1.80
C LEU A 153 1.61 5.09 1.40
N LEU A 154 1.56 4.59 0.17
CA LEU A 154 2.50 3.62 -0.37
C LEU A 154 3.12 4.13 -1.67
N GLY A 155 4.40 3.84 -1.89
CA GLY A 155 5.10 4.10 -3.16
C GLY A 155 5.14 5.59 -3.51
N ASP A 156 4.61 5.90 -4.69
CA ASP A 156 4.47 7.23 -5.30
C ASP A 156 3.56 8.19 -4.50
N LEU A 157 2.71 7.67 -3.61
CA LEU A 157 1.86 8.50 -2.75
C LEU A 157 2.60 9.04 -1.51
N CYS A 158 3.83 8.60 -1.25
CA CYS A 158 4.60 9.14 -0.13
C CYS A 158 5.04 10.59 -0.42
N ASP A 159 5.03 11.42 0.62
CA ASP A 159 5.40 12.84 0.59
C ASP A 159 4.50 13.74 -0.28
N THR A 160 3.27 13.28 -0.59
CA THR A 160 2.30 14.08 -1.37
C THR A 160 1.56 15.11 -0.54
N CYS A 161 1.57 15.00 0.79
CA CYS A 161 0.86 15.90 1.70
C CYS A 161 1.69 16.22 2.94
N ARG A 162 1.43 17.39 3.53
CA ARG A 162 2.12 17.90 4.72
C ARG A 162 1.11 18.18 5.85
N PRO A 163 1.55 18.18 7.12
CA PRO A 163 0.71 18.60 8.22
C PRO A 163 0.15 20.01 8.00
N GLY A 164 -1.17 20.14 8.06
CA GLY A 164 -1.93 21.36 7.77
C GLY A 164 -2.61 21.39 6.41
N ASP A 165 -2.25 20.50 5.49
CA ASP A 165 -2.91 20.42 4.17
C ASP A 165 -4.34 19.88 4.32
N GLU A 166 -5.26 20.44 3.53
CA GLU A 166 -6.64 19.97 3.40
C GLU A 166 -6.76 19.12 2.13
N ILE A 167 -7.10 17.84 2.29
CA ILE A 167 -7.12 16.81 1.24
C ILE A 167 -8.42 16.00 1.25
#